data_AF-A0AA42HIL8-F1
#
_entry.id   AF-A0AA42HIL8-F1
#
_cell.length_a   1.000
_cell.length_b   1.000
_cell.length_c   1.000
_cell.angle_alpha   90.00
_cell.angle_beta   90.00
_cell.angle_gamma   90.00
#
_symmetry.space_group_name_H-M   'P 1'
#
loop_
_entity.id
_entity.type
_entity.pdbx_description
1 polymer ?
#
loop_
_entity_poly.entity_id
_entity_poly.type
_entity_poly.pdbx_seq_one_letter_code
_entity_poly.pdbx_strand_id
1 'polypeptide(L)'
;MKKTQELTYEQMQLKELADRLEARMHTTTVLAEIVLDNDAMRDGTPGPYLNDYRAGALMDAVIHLSRANFDDFCRLADLAGLPK
;
A
#
# COMPACT_ATOMS: atom_id res chain seq x y z
N MET A 1 37.07 -1.30 -3.43
CA MET A 1 36.32 -0.38 -2.54
C MET A 1 35.12 0.14 -3.33
N LYS A 2 33.89 -0.23 -2.95
CA LYS A 2 32.68 0.36 -3.56
C LYS A 2 32.61 1.81 -3.10
N LYS A 3 32.67 2.77 -4.03
CA LYS A 3 32.38 4.19 -3.74
C LYS A 3 30.92 4.26 -3.34
N THR A 4 30.63 4.53 -2.07
CA THR A 4 29.31 5.00 -1.65
C THR A 4 29.12 6.37 -2.28
N GLN A 5 28.35 6.43 -3.37
CA GLN A 5 27.89 7.70 -3.92
C GLN A 5 26.92 8.31 -2.91
N GLU A 6 27.26 9.48 -2.37
CA GLU A 6 26.32 10.28 -1.60
C GLU A 6 25.18 10.71 -2.52
N LEU A 7 23.95 10.39 -2.14
CA LEU A 7 22.75 10.77 -2.87
C LEU A 7 22.56 12.29 -2.76
N THR A 8 22.19 12.92 -3.87
CA THR A 8 21.72 14.31 -3.87
C THR A 8 20.43 14.43 -3.05
N TYR A 9 20.09 15.65 -2.59
CA TYR A 9 18.87 15.89 -1.82
C TYR A 9 17.60 15.39 -2.53
N GLU A 10 17.49 15.63 -3.83
CA GLU A 10 16.38 15.16 -4.66
C GLU A 10 16.33 13.62 -4.73
N GLN A 11 17.49 12.96 -4.86
CA GLN A 11 17.56 11.49 -4.85
C GLN A 11 17.18 10.90 -3.48
N MET A 12 17.55 11.55 -2.38
CA MET A 12 17.11 11.13 -1.04
C MET A 12 15.60 11.28 -0.88
N GLN A 13 15.02 12.41 -1.31
CA GLN A 13 13.56 12.60 -1.26
C GLN A 13 12.81 11.57 -2.10
N LEU A 14 13.30 11.27 -3.30
CA LEU A 14 12.71 10.25 -4.17
C LEU A 14 12.79 8.87 -3.53
N LYS A 15 13.92 8.54 -2.90
CA LYS A 15 14.10 7.27 -2.20
C LYS A 15 13.14 7.16 -1.01
N GLU A 16 13.03 8.19 -0.17
CA GLU A 16 12.11 8.18 0.97
C GLU A 16 10.63 8.08 0.53
N LEU A 17 10.28 8.69 -0.61
CA LEU A 17 8.94 8.53 -1.17
C LEU A 17 8.70 7.10 -1.66
N ALA A 18 9.67 6.51 -2.37
CA ALA A 18 9.61 5.13 -2.85
C ALA A 18 9.50 4.12 -1.70
N ASP A 19 10.36 4.24 -0.67
CA ASP A 19 10.35 3.35 0.49
C ASP A 19 9.01 3.42 1.26
N ARG A 20 8.46 4.63 1.40
CA ARG A 20 7.14 4.82 2.05
C ARG A 20 6.00 4.23 1.22
N LEU A 21 6.06 4.39 -0.10
CA LEU A 21 5.08 3.82 -1.01
C LEU A 21 5.12 2.28 -0.97
N GLU A 22 6.31 1.69 -1.01
CA GLU A 22 6.51 0.23 -0.92
C GLU A 22 5.92 -0.32 0.39
N ALA A 23 6.27 0.29 1.53
CA ALA A 23 5.74 -0.12 2.83
C ALA A 23 4.20 -0.02 2.90
N ARG A 24 3.62 1.07 2.37
CA ARG A 24 2.16 1.24 2.35
C ARG A 24 1.46 0.29 1.39
N MET A 25 2.05 -0.01 0.24
CA MET A 25 1.51 -1.00 -0.70
C MET A 25 1.47 -2.38 -0.04
N HIS A 26 2.55 -2.79 0.63
CA HIS A 26 2.58 -4.05 1.37
C HIS A 26 1.46 -4.12 2.41
N THR A 27 1.29 -3.08 3.24
CA THR A 27 0.20 -3.01 4.21
C THR A 27 -1.17 -3.11 3.53
N THR A 28 -1.37 -2.39 2.42
CA THR A 28 -2.65 -2.41 1.68
C THR A 28 -2.99 -3.81 1.18
N THR A 29 -1.99 -4.54 0.66
CA THR A 29 -2.15 -5.93 0.23
C THR A 29 -2.54 -6.84 1.38
N VAL A 30 -1.82 -6.79 2.51
CA VAL A 30 -2.12 -7.63 3.68
C VAL A 30 -3.53 -7.35 4.21
N LEU A 31 -3.96 -6.09 4.25
CA LEU A 31 -5.32 -5.76 4.67
C LEU A 31 -6.38 -6.29 3.69
N ALA A 32 -6.11 -6.25 2.39
CA ALA A 32 -7.00 -6.83 1.39
C ALA A 32 -7.10 -8.36 1.53
N GLU A 33 -5.99 -9.04 1.79
CA GLU A 33 -5.97 -10.48 2.08
C GLU A 33 -6.82 -10.81 3.31
N ILE A 34 -6.70 -10.04 4.40
CA ILE A 34 -7.53 -10.23 5.60
C ILE A 34 -9.03 -10.07 5.29
N VAL A 35 -9.40 -9.11 4.43
CA VAL A 35 -10.81 -8.95 4.02
C VAL A 35 -11.29 -10.16 3.23
N LEU A 36 -10.48 -10.65 2.28
CA LEU A 36 -10.80 -11.82 1.45
C LEU A 36 -10.89 -13.10 2.28
N ASP A 37 -9.94 -13.34 3.17
CA ASP A 37 -9.92 -14.49 4.07
C ASP A 37 -11.14 -14.45 5.01
N ASN A 38 -11.49 -13.27 5.52
CA ASN A 38 -12.67 -13.12 6.34
C ASN A 38 -13.95 -13.44 5.57
N ASP A 39 -14.10 -12.96 4.33
CA ASP A 39 -15.29 -13.26 3.52
C ASP A 39 -15.34 -14.74 3.09
N ALA A 40 -14.20 -15.37 2.83
CA ALA A 40 -14.12 -16.80 2.54
C ALA A 40 -14.64 -17.68 3.69
N MET A 41 -14.62 -17.18 4.93
CA MET A 41 -15.18 -17.86 6.10
C MET A 41 -16.68 -17.64 6.31
N ARG A 42 -17.36 -16.83 5.47
CA ARG A 42 -18.77 -16.43 5.63
C ARG A 42 -19.73 -17.60 5.84
N ASP A 43 -19.53 -18.70 5.11
CA ASP A 43 -20.36 -19.91 5.19
C ASP A 43 -19.74 -21.01 6.08
N GLY A 44 -18.60 -20.73 6.72
CA GLY A 44 -17.82 -21.68 7.52
C GLY A 44 -18.26 -21.79 8.98
N THR A 45 -17.79 -22.84 9.67
CA THR A 45 -17.89 -22.96 11.14
C THR A 45 -16.50 -23.24 11.73
N PRO A 46 -15.92 -22.33 12.54
CA PRO A 46 -16.48 -21.03 12.93
C PRO A 46 -16.60 -20.09 11.73
N GLY A 47 -17.59 -19.19 11.79
CA GLY A 47 -17.78 -18.15 10.79
C GLY A 47 -16.69 -17.07 10.84
N PRO A 48 -16.87 -15.97 10.11
CA PRO A 48 -15.85 -14.92 9.98
C PRO A 48 -15.47 -14.29 11.33
N TYR A 49 -14.20 -13.93 11.46
CA TYR A 49 -13.69 -13.25 12.67
C TYR A 49 -14.19 -11.81 12.78
N LEU A 50 -14.21 -11.09 11.66
CA LEU A 50 -14.76 -9.74 11.54
C LEU A 50 -16.23 -9.83 11.16
N ASN A 51 -17.07 -9.13 11.92
CA ASN A 51 -18.46 -8.90 11.52
C ASN A 51 -18.56 -7.95 10.32
N ASP A 52 -19.72 -7.89 9.68
CA ASP A 52 -19.94 -7.09 8.46
C ASP A 52 -19.55 -5.62 8.64
N TYR A 53 -19.84 -5.03 9.80
CA TYR A 53 -19.48 -3.63 10.08
C TYR A 53 -17.96 -3.41 10.08
N ARG A 54 -17.19 -4.26 10.77
CA ARG A 54 -15.73 -4.17 10.82
C ARG A 54 -15.09 -4.53 9.50
N ALA A 55 -15.62 -5.53 8.80
CA ALA A 55 -15.16 -5.92 7.47
C ALA A 55 -15.37 -4.78 6.46
N GLY A 56 -16.54 -4.13 6.49
CA GLY A 56 -16.83 -2.95 5.67
C GLY A 56 -15.88 -1.79 5.95
N ALA A 57 -15.67 -1.45 7.23
CA ALA A 57 -14.73 -0.40 7.61
C ALA A 57 -13.28 -0.70 7.15
N LEU A 58 -12.86 -1.98 7.20
CA LEU A 58 -11.55 -2.39 6.72
C LEU A 58 -11.44 -2.29 5.19
N MET A 59 -12.50 -2.67 4.46
CA MET A 59 -12.57 -2.52 3.01
C MET A 59 -12.49 -1.04 2.59
N ASP A 60 -13.20 -0.14 3.28
CA ASP A 60 -13.10 1.30 3.05
C ASP A 60 -11.67 1.82 3.26
N ALA A 61 -11.00 1.36 4.33
CA ALA A 61 -9.60 1.70 4.58
C ALA A 61 -8.69 1.22 3.44
N VAL A 62 -8.88 0.00 2.93
CA VAL A 62 -8.13 -0.51 1.76
C VAL A 62 -8.36 0.35 0.53
N ILE A 63 -9.59 0.77 0.25
CA ILE A 63 -9.92 1.67 -0.88
C ILE A 63 -9.20 3.01 -0.73
N HIS A 64 -9.26 3.63 0.44
CA HIS A 64 -8.60 4.91 0.71
C HIS A 64 -7.08 4.81 0.58
N LEU A 65 -6.47 3.76 1.13
CA LEU A 65 -5.04 3.52 1.01
C LEU A 65 -4.63 3.28 -0.44
N SER A 66 -5.42 2.51 -1.20
CA SER A 66 -5.13 2.22 -2.60
C SER A 66 -5.13 3.48 -3.47
N ARG A 67 -6.10 4.38 -3.26
CA ARG A 67 -6.14 5.69 -3.94
C ARG A 67 -4.94 6.55 -3.57
N ALA A 68 -4.63 6.65 -2.28
CA ALA A 68 -3.48 7.42 -1.83
C ALA A 68 -2.14 6.84 -2.34
N ASN A 69 -2.02 5.51 -2.48
CA ASN A 69 -0.85 4.87 -3.05
C ASN A 69 -0.72 5.19 -4.54
N PHE A 70 -1.83 5.21 -5.28
CA PHE A 70 -1.84 5.60 -6.68
C PHE A 70 -1.40 7.07 -6.87
N ASP A 71 -1.93 7.99 -6.06
CA ASP A 71 -1.55 9.41 -6.13
C ASP A 71 -0.04 9.60 -5.86
N ASP A 72 0.50 8.90 -4.86
CA ASP A 72 1.93 8.95 -4.54
C ASP A 72 2.80 8.30 -5.63
N PHE A 73 2.31 7.23 -6.27
CA PHE A 73 2.97 6.63 -7.43
C PHE A 73 3.04 7.60 -8.61
N CYS A 74 1.93 8.29 -8.94
CA CYS A 74 1.91 9.29 -10.00
C CYS A 74 2.92 10.42 -9.72
N ARG A 75 3.00 10.90 -8.47
CA ARG A 75 4.00 11.90 -8.06
C ARG A 75 5.42 11.38 -8.22
N LEU A 76 5.67 10.13 -7.83
CA LEU A 76 6.98 9.49 -8.02
C LEU A 76 7.34 9.39 -9.51
N ALA A 77 6.39 9.03 -10.37
CA ALA A 77 6.59 8.93 -11.81
C ALA A 77 6.90 10.30 -12.45
N ASP A 78 6.18 11.35 -12.04
CA ASP A 78 6.45 12.73 -12.45
C ASP A 78 7.87 13.18 -12.03
N LEU A 79 8.27 12.91 -10.78
CA LEU A 79 9.61 13.25 -10.26
C LEU A 79 10.73 12.45 -10.93
N ALA A 80 10.47 11.21 -11.32
CA ALA A 80 11.42 10.36 -12.02
C ALA A 80 11.53 10.68 -13.52
N GLY A 81 10.68 11.57 -14.05
CA GLY A 81 10.66 11.93 -15.47
C GLY A 81 10.22 10.78 -16.38
N LEU A 82 9.39 9.84 -15.87
CA LEU A 82 8.89 8.72 -16.66
C LEU A 82 7.85 9.22 -17.69
N PRO A 83 7.80 8.62 -18.90
CA PRO A 83 6.80 8.98 -19.90
C PRO A 83 5.37 8.68 -19.40
N LYS A 84 4.43 9.57 -19.75
CA LYS A 84 3.01 9.51 -19.36
C LYS A 84 2.18 8.63 -20.28
#